data_AF-A0A3D4UZE0-F1
#
_entry.id   AF-A0A3D4UZE0-F1
#
_cell.length_a   1.000
_cell.length_b   1.000
_cell.length_c   1.000
_cell.angle_alpha   90.00
_cell.angle_beta   90.00
_cell.angle_gamma   90.00
#
_symmetry.space_group_name_H-M   'P 1'
#
loop_
_entity.id
_entity.type
_entity.pdbx_description
1 polymer ?
#
loop_
_entity_poly.entity_id
_entity_poly.type
_entity_poly.pdbx_seq_one_letter_code
_entity_poly.pdbx_strand_id
1 'polypeptide(L)'
;MGGIGSLRATGYKFYRGNRMLMSNAEVIFGDLWDYDDGELELDGLYLTLFLDSGWSDFVSSNSNDPFSGFESFGFNTLTHNIGAGIGTGFVRLEIATPLSGSEGFTSLWVRLNPTF
;
A
#
# COMPACT_ATOMS: atom_id res chain seq x y z
N MET A 1 -4.95 -5.27 9.06
CA MET A 1 -4.28 -4.59 7.94
C MET A 1 -3.02 -5.35 7.58
N GLY A 2 -2.53 -5.16 6.36
CA GLY A 2 -1.31 -5.74 5.85
C GLY A 2 -1.51 -6.46 4.53
N GLY A 3 -0.50 -6.39 3.67
CA GLY A 3 -0.51 -6.85 2.29
C GLY A 3 -0.82 -5.73 1.28
N ILE A 4 -0.86 -6.12 0.01
CA ILE A 4 -0.84 -5.22 -1.15
C ILE A 4 -1.91 -4.12 -1.17
N GLY A 5 -3.10 -4.38 -0.64
CA GLY A 5 -4.22 -3.43 -0.61
C GLY A 5 -4.24 -2.52 0.61
N SER A 6 -3.22 -2.54 1.48
CA SER A 6 -3.17 -1.71 2.68
C SER A 6 -1.75 -1.25 3.01
N LEU A 7 -0.99 -2.04 3.76
CA LEU A 7 0.42 -1.79 4.08
C LEU A 7 1.28 -2.75 3.27
N ARG A 8 1.78 -2.28 2.12
CA ARG A 8 2.48 -3.13 1.15
C ARG A 8 3.72 -3.81 1.71
N ALA A 9 4.48 -3.17 2.61
CA ALA A 9 5.68 -3.76 3.22
C ALA A 9 5.39 -4.76 4.37
N THR A 10 4.24 -5.42 4.35
CA THR A 10 3.83 -6.39 5.37
C THR A 10 3.07 -7.56 4.76
N GLY A 11 3.01 -8.69 5.46
CA GLY A 11 2.21 -9.85 5.05
C GLY A 11 0.69 -9.61 5.18
N TYR A 12 -0.09 -10.52 4.58
CA TYR A 12 -1.54 -10.48 4.72
C TYR A 12 -1.98 -10.56 6.19
N LYS A 13 -2.84 -9.61 6.62
CA LYS A 13 -3.35 -9.51 8.00
C LYS A 13 -2.26 -9.44 9.08
N PHE A 14 -1.11 -8.83 8.76
CA PHE A 14 0.00 -8.62 9.69
C PHE A 14 -0.45 -7.88 10.97
N TYR A 15 -1.13 -6.75 10.82
CA TYR A 15 -1.70 -5.99 11.93
C TYR A 15 -3.13 -6.41 12.22
N ARG A 16 -3.45 -6.58 13.50
CA ARG A 16 -4.77 -6.99 14.00
C ARG A 16 -5.30 -5.94 14.98
N GLY A 17 -6.61 -5.78 15.02
CA GLY A 17 -7.28 -4.82 15.88
C GLY A 17 -8.75 -4.70 15.50
N ASN A 18 -9.55 -4.12 16.39
CA ASN A 18 -10.96 -3.76 16.14
C ASN A 18 -11.14 -2.24 15.91
N ARG A 19 -10.05 -1.48 15.97
CA ARG A 19 -9.92 -0.10 15.49
C ARG A 19 -8.72 -0.02 14.57
N MET A 20 -8.90 0.66 13.45
CA MET A 20 -7.86 0.78 12.42
C MET A 20 -7.96 2.14 11.74
N LEU A 21 -6.80 2.72 11.46
CA LEU A 21 -6.65 3.88 10.59
C LEU A 21 -5.62 3.53 9.52
N MET A 22 -5.92 3.88 8.27
CA MET A 22 -5.04 3.66 7.13
C MET A 22 -5.04 4.91 6.27
N SER A 23 -3.85 5.27 5.81
CA SER A 23 -3.65 6.32 4.80
C SER A 23 -2.71 5.80 3.73
N ASN A 24 -3.01 6.14 2.49
CA ASN A 24 -2.20 5.81 1.34
C ASN A 24 -2.03 7.08 0.49
N ALA A 25 -0.79 7.37 0.11
CA ALA A 25 -0.47 8.41 -0.86
C ALA A 25 0.31 7.76 -2.01
N GLU A 26 -0.13 7.98 -3.24
CA GLU A 26 0.50 7.44 -4.44
C GLU A 26 0.62 8.54 -5.49
N VAL A 27 1.81 8.66 -6.06
CA VAL A 27 2.11 9.55 -7.20
C VAL A 27 2.42 8.67 -8.39
N ILE A 28 1.75 8.93 -9.50
CA ILE A 28 1.89 8.18 -10.75
C ILE A 28 2.50 9.11 -11.79
N PHE A 29 3.56 8.64 -12.44
CA PHE A 29 4.21 9.29 -13.58
C PHE A 29 3.90 8.44 -14.81
N GLY A 30 3.17 9.01 -15.79
CA GLY A 30 2.63 8.26 -16.93
C GLY A 30 2.89 8.92 -18.29
N ASP A 31 2.80 8.08 -19.33
CA ASP A 31 3.20 8.28 -20.74
C ASP A 31 4.71 8.43 -20.93
N LEU A 32 5.47 7.45 -20.41
CA LEU A 32 6.92 7.47 -20.54
C LEU A 32 7.36 7.02 -21.93
N TRP A 33 6.88 5.89 -22.45
CA TRP A 33 7.22 5.33 -23.77
C TRP A 33 6.07 4.54 -24.38
N ASP A 34 5.93 4.67 -25.70
CA ASP A 34 5.09 3.82 -26.56
C ASP A 34 6.04 2.95 -27.41
N TYR A 35 6.01 1.64 -27.22
CA TYR A 35 6.84 0.67 -27.96
C TYR A 35 5.94 -0.39 -28.58
N ASP A 36 5.98 -0.46 -29.91
CA ASP A 36 5.27 -1.44 -30.74
C ASP A 36 6.27 -2.10 -31.71
N ASP A 37 6.40 -3.42 -31.62
CA ASP A 37 7.19 -4.27 -32.53
C ASP A 37 6.31 -5.32 -33.23
N GLY A 38 4.99 -5.11 -33.27
CA GLY A 38 4.02 -5.99 -33.94
C GLY A 38 3.68 -7.30 -33.21
N GLU A 39 4.53 -7.76 -32.27
CA GLU A 39 4.27 -8.93 -31.40
C GLU A 39 4.04 -8.57 -29.92
N LEU A 40 4.58 -7.43 -29.47
CA LEU A 40 4.46 -6.92 -28.10
C LEU A 40 4.23 -5.41 -28.14
N GLU A 41 3.02 -4.99 -27.75
CA GLU A 41 2.67 -3.59 -27.53
C GLU A 41 2.81 -3.29 -26.03
N LEU A 42 3.80 -2.46 -25.66
CA LEU A 42 3.99 -1.96 -24.30
C LEU A 42 3.35 -0.59 -24.17
N ASP A 43 2.02 -0.54 -24.25
CA ASP A 43 1.27 0.69 -24.03
C ASP A 43 1.14 1.02 -22.53
N GLY A 44 1.19 2.31 -22.23
CA GLY A 44 0.88 2.85 -20.92
C GLY A 44 1.92 2.51 -19.86
N LEU A 45 3.21 2.52 -20.19
CA LEU A 45 4.27 2.37 -19.18
C LEU A 45 4.19 3.55 -18.19
N TYR A 46 4.03 3.24 -16.91
CA TYR A 46 4.02 4.22 -15.82
C TYR A 46 4.90 3.79 -14.66
N LEU A 47 5.42 4.79 -13.95
CA LEU A 47 6.12 4.64 -12.69
C LEU A 47 5.24 5.14 -11.55
N THR A 48 5.34 4.50 -10.39
CA THR A 48 4.63 4.92 -9.18
C THR A 48 5.59 5.06 -8.02
N LEU A 49 5.41 6.09 -7.22
CA LEU A 49 5.98 6.20 -5.88
C LEU A 49 4.83 6.23 -4.89
N PHE A 50 4.98 5.54 -3.77
CA PHE A 50 3.91 5.47 -2.79
C PHE A 50 4.40 5.42 -1.35
N LEU A 51 3.52 5.85 -0.45
CA LEU A 51 3.70 5.81 0.98
C LEU A 51 2.40 5.28 1.63
N ASP A 52 2.49 4.16 2.33
CA ASP A 52 1.38 3.63 3.11
C ASP A 52 1.64 3.89 4.60
N SER A 53 0.59 4.27 5.31
CA SER A 53 0.62 4.51 6.75
C SER A 53 -0.55 3.80 7.41
N GLY A 54 -0.32 3.24 8.59
CA GLY A 54 -1.36 2.52 9.29
C GLY A 54 -1.20 2.49 10.79
N TRP A 55 -2.31 2.34 11.48
CA TRP A 55 -2.39 2.13 12.91
C TRP A 55 -3.55 1.20 13.24
N SER A 56 -3.35 0.29 14.19
CA SER A 56 -4.41 -0.60 14.69
C SER A 56 -4.30 -0.80 16.18
N ASP A 57 -5.44 -0.97 16.82
CA ASP A 57 -5.50 -1.27 18.26
C ASP A 57 -6.68 -2.20 18.60
N PHE A 58 -6.61 -2.81 19.78
CA PHE A 58 -7.68 -3.59 20.40
C PHE A 58 -8.30 -2.81 21.55
N VAL A 59 -9.50 -2.31 21.32
CA VAL A 59 -10.23 -1.50 22.29
C VAL A 59 -11.36 -2.34 22.89
N SER A 60 -11.46 -2.42 24.21
CA SER A 60 -12.54 -3.10 24.92
C SER A 60 -13.83 -2.28 24.80
N SER A 61 -14.69 -2.61 23.83
CA SER A 61 -15.90 -1.84 23.54
C SER A 61 -16.97 -1.97 24.64
N ASN A 62 -17.43 -0.82 25.15
CA ASN A 62 -18.78 -0.60 25.68
C ASN A 62 -19.24 0.86 25.45
N SER A 63 -18.75 1.51 24.40
CA SER A 63 -19.03 2.91 24.11
C SER A 63 -19.87 3.06 22.85
N ASN A 64 -20.89 3.94 22.91
CA ASN A 64 -21.74 4.32 21.78
C ASN A 64 -21.12 5.43 20.91
N ASP A 65 -19.92 5.91 21.25
CA ASP A 65 -19.20 6.93 20.49
C ASP A 65 -18.35 6.30 19.37
N PRO A 66 -18.58 6.65 18.08
CA PRO A 66 -17.79 6.15 16.96
C PRO A 66 -16.30 6.53 17.02
N PHE A 67 -15.94 7.58 17.78
CA PHE A 67 -14.54 7.98 17.98
C PHE A 67 -13.90 7.35 19.21
N SER A 68 -14.66 6.61 20.03
CA SER A 68 -14.05 5.93 21.18
C SER A 68 -13.08 4.84 20.74
N GLY A 69 -11.95 4.78 21.44
CA GLY A 69 -10.84 3.90 21.11
C GLY A 69 -9.80 4.50 20.17
N PHE A 70 -9.95 5.77 19.76
CA PHE A 70 -8.90 6.52 19.08
C PHE A 70 -8.12 7.44 20.03
N GLU A 71 -8.35 7.36 21.35
CA GLU A 71 -7.63 8.21 22.31
C GLU A 71 -6.12 7.88 22.39
N SER A 72 -5.76 6.63 22.07
CA SER A 72 -4.37 6.16 21.97
C SER A 72 -3.72 6.46 20.61
N PHE A 73 -4.48 6.95 19.63
CA PHE A 73 -3.95 7.27 18.31
C PHE A 73 -3.10 8.55 18.36
N GLY A 74 -1.88 8.47 17.83
CA GLY A 74 -1.02 9.60 17.57
C GLY A 74 -0.29 9.46 16.22
N PHE A 75 0.14 10.56 15.62
CA PHE A 75 0.93 10.50 14.38
C PHE A 75 2.26 9.74 14.56
N ASN A 76 2.80 9.72 15.77
CA ASN A 76 4.00 8.96 16.12
C ASN A 76 3.75 7.46 16.35
N THR A 77 2.49 7.02 16.44
CA THR A 77 2.12 5.59 16.56
C THR A 77 1.83 4.96 15.21
N LEU A 78 1.92 5.72 14.11
CA LEU A 78 1.75 5.21 12.76
C LEU A 78 2.96 4.36 12.35
N THR A 79 2.68 3.19 11.79
CA THR A 79 3.65 2.43 11.00
C THR A 79 3.63 2.97 9.58
N HIS A 80 4.79 3.13 8.97
CA HIS A 80 4.94 3.70 7.64
C HIS A 80 5.77 2.78 6.76
N ASN A 81 5.37 2.69 5.50
CA ASN A 81 6.20 2.10 4.48
C ASN A 81 6.27 3.01 3.26
N ILE A 82 7.31 2.81 2.48
CA ILE A 82 7.50 3.48 1.20
C ILE A 82 7.79 2.45 0.14
N GLY A 83 7.45 2.76 -1.09
CA GLY A 83 7.80 1.92 -2.19
C GLY A 83 7.69 2.59 -3.54
N ALA A 84 8.07 1.82 -4.53
CA ALA A 84 8.04 2.21 -5.92
C ALA A 84 7.48 1.06 -6.75
N GLY A 85 6.97 1.38 -7.93
CA GLY A 85 6.47 0.39 -8.87
C GLY A 85 6.60 0.86 -10.29
N ILE A 86 6.55 -0.13 -11.18
CA ILE A 86 6.48 0.04 -12.62
C ILE A 86 5.32 -0.80 -13.13
N GLY A 87 4.54 -0.27 -14.04
CA GLY A 87 3.41 -1.00 -14.60
C GLY A 87 3.10 -0.60 -16.03
N THR A 88 2.35 -1.46 -16.69
CA THR A 88 1.70 -1.25 -17.98
C THR A 88 0.18 -1.33 -17.78
N GLY A 89 -0.60 -1.27 -18.87
CA GLY A 89 -2.04 -1.47 -18.82
C GLY A 89 -2.50 -2.79 -18.19
N PHE A 90 -1.69 -3.85 -18.24
CA PHE A 90 -2.10 -5.21 -17.83
C PHE A 90 -1.28 -5.83 -16.69
N VAL A 91 -0.09 -5.32 -16.37
CA VAL A 91 0.74 -5.83 -15.27
C VAL A 91 1.39 -4.69 -14.49
N ARG A 92 1.55 -4.87 -13.18
CA ARG A 92 2.29 -3.94 -12.31
C ARG A 92 3.22 -4.72 -11.37
N LEU A 93 4.46 -4.26 -11.28
CA LEU A 93 5.47 -4.74 -10.34
C LEU A 93 5.74 -3.65 -9.30
N GLU A 94 5.75 -3.99 -8.02
CA GLU A 94 6.00 -3.02 -6.95
C GLU A 94 6.93 -3.59 -5.90
N ILE A 95 7.85 -2.76 -5.42
CA ILE A 95 8.67 -3.03 -4.24
C ILE A 95 8.26 -2.08 -3.12
N ALA A 96 8.08 -2.61 -1.91
CA ALA A 96 7.78 -1.82 -0.71
C ALA A 96 8.69 -2.22 0.43
N THR A 97 9.13 -1.25 1.23
CA THR A 97 9.99 -1.43 2.41
C THR A 97 9.44 -0.64 3.60
N PRO A 98 9.49 -1.16 4.83
CA PRO A 98 9.14 -0.36 6.00
C PRO A 98 10.14 0.80 6.19
N LEU A 99 9.67 1.94 6.66
CA LEU A 99 10.55 3.03 7.11
C LEU A 99 11.18 2.68 8.46
N SER A 100 12.27 3.36 8.83
CA SER A 100 12.93 3.14 10.12
C SER A 100 11.94 3.31 11.28
N GLY A 101 11.93 2.33 12.20
CA GLY A 101 10.98 2.29 13.32
C GLY A 101 9.62 1.66 13.02
N SER A 102 9.35 1.28 11.77
CA SER A 102 8.15 0.54 11.37
C SER A 102 8.43 -0.97 11.29
N GLU A 103 7.46 -1.79 11.69
CA GLU A 103 7.56 -3.25 11.53
C GLU A 103 7.25 -3.66 10.09
N GLY A 104 7.70 -4.85 9.70
CA GLY A 104 7.44 -5.43 8.38
C GLY A 104 8.70 -5.97 7.72
N PHE A 105 8.64 -6.09 6.40
CA PHE A 105 9.75 -6.59 5.58
C PHE A 105 9.68 -6.01 4.17
N THR A 106 10.82 -5.97 3.48
CA THR A 106 10.86 -5.63 2.07
C THR A 106 10.09 -6.68 1.27
N SER A 107 9.12 -6.23 0.48
CA SER A 107 8.20 -7.09 -0.27
C SER A 107 8.23 -6.73 -1.75
N LEU A 108 8.04 -7.75 -2.59
CA LEU A 108 7.82 -7.61 -4.02
C LEU A 108 6.40 -8.07 -4.33
N TRP A 109 5.66 -7.25 -5.07
CA TRP A 109 4.30 -7.51 -5.49
C TRP A 109 4.19 -7.56 -7.01
N VAL A 110 3.34 -8.46 -7.49
CA VAL A 110 2.95 -8.57 -8.90
C VAL A 110 1.43 -8.46 -8.96
N ARG A 111 0.90 -7.46 -9.68
CA ARG A 111 -0.53 -7.32 -9.96
C ARG A 111 -0.79 -7.59 -11.43
N LEU A 112 -1.81 -8.38 -11.71
CA LEU A 112 -2.29 -8.64 -13.05
C LEU A 112 -3.67 -7.99 -13.18
N ASN A 113 -3.84 -7.13 -14.18
CA ASN A 113 -5.07 -6.41 -14.48
C ASN A 113 -5.54 -6.76 -15.90
N PRO A 114 -5.99 -8.00 -16.15
CA PRO A 114 -6.48 -8.36 -17.48
C PRO A 114 -7.76 -7.56 -17.79
N THR A 115 -7.76 -6.83 -18.90
CA THR A 115 -8.98 -6.24 -19.48
C THR A 115 -9.46 -7.16 -20.59
N PHE A 116 -10.74 -7.55 -20.56
CA PHE A 116 -11.39 -8.38 -21.57
C PHE A 116 -12.39 -7.55 -22.36
#